data_AF-A0A705SRP9-F1
#
_entry.id   AF-A0A705SRP9-F1
#
_cell.length_a   1.000
_cell.length_b   1.000
_cell.length_c   1.000
_cell.angle_alpha   90.00
_cell.angle_beta   90.00
_cell.angle_gamma   90.00
#
_symmetry.space_group_name_H-M   'P 1'
#
loop_
_entity.id
_entity.type
_entity.pdbx_description
1 polymer ?
#
loop_
_entity_poly.entity_id
_entity_poly.type
_entity_poly.pdbx_seq_one_letter_code
_entity_poly.pdbx_strand_id
1 'polypeptide(L)'
;DVAASILTCMPDSEVDVLYGIGGAPEGVVSAAVIRALDGDMQGRLLARHDVKGNSEENRRIGEQELARCKAMGIEAGKALCLGDMARSDNVIFSATGITKGDLLEGISRKGHIATTETLLIRGKSRTIRRIQSIHYLDRKDPDVQAHIL
;
A
#
# COMPACT_ATOMS: atom_id res chain seq x y z
N ASP A 1 0.20 -6.56 3.27
CA ASP A 1 -0.59 -5.83 4.28
C ASP A 1 -1.35 -4.65 3.66
N VAL A 2 -0.81 -3.90 2.69
CA VAL A 2 -1.54 -2.79 2.03
C VAL A 2 -2.89 -3.20 1.41
N ALA A 3 -2.94 -4.26 0.61
CA ALA A 3 -4.21 -4.71 0.02
C ALA A 3 -5.22 -5.15 1.11
N ALA A 4 -4.72 -5.84 2.15
CA ALA A 4 -5.53 -6.33 3.26
C ALA A 4 -6.08 -5.19 4.15
N SER A 5 -5.34 -4.08 4.32
CA SER A 5 -5.85 -2.92 5.06
C SER A 5 -7.02 -2.29 4.31
N ILE A 6 -6.98 -2.22 2.98
CA ILE A 6 -8.07 -1.66 2.17
C ILE A 6 -9.35 -2.52 2.29
N LEU A 7 -9.21 -3.84 2.43
CA LEU A 7 -10.34 -4.75 2.57
C LEU A 7 -11.22 -4.40 3.78
N THR A 8 -10.65 -3.84 4.87
CA THR A 8 -11.42 -3.39 6.04
C THR A 8 -12.40 -2.26 5.76
N CYS A 9 -12.31 -1.64 4.58
CA CYS A 9 -13.17 -0.56 4.14
C CYS A 9 -14.01 -0.94 2.91
N MET A 10 -13.93 -2.19 2.44
CA MET A 10 -14.69 -2.66 1.28
C MET A 10 -15.97 -3.37 1.76
N PRO A 11 -17.16 -2.95 1.31
CA PRO A 11 -18.43 -3.50 1.80
C PRO A 11 -18.65 -4.98 1.45
N ASP A 12 -18.04 -5.44 0.35
CA ASP A 12 -18.15 -6.83 -0.12
C ASP A 12 -17.07 -7.73 0.48
N SER A 13 -16.20 -7.22 1.35
CA SER A 13 -15.16 -8.00 2.02
C SER A 13 -15.63 -8.47 3.39
N GLU A 14 -15.27 -9.70 3.76
CA GLU A 14 -15.48 -10.26 5.11
C GLU A 14 -14.39 -9.82 6.11
N VAL A 15 -13.42 -9.01 5.69
CA VAL A 15 -12.32 -8.56 6.55
C VAL A 15 -12.74 -7.32 7.33
N ASP A 16 -12.84 -7.41 8.66
CA ASP A 16 -13.20 -6.27 9.51
C ASP A 16 -11.99 -5.49 10.05
N VAL A 17 -10.88 -6.17 10.36
CA VAL A 17 -9.72 -5.59 11.05
C VAL A 17 -8.42 -6.20 10.51
N LEU A 18 -7.40 -5.36 10.35
CA LEU A 18 -6.01 -5.78 10.15
C LEU A 18 -5.19 -5.43 11.41
N TYR A 19 -4.50 -6.43 11.97
CA TYR A 19 -3.59 -6.25 13.11
C TYR A 19 -2.30 -7.05 12.91
N GLY A 20 -1.15 -6.42 13.14
CA GLY A 20 0.15 -7.07 13.03
C GLY A 20 1.30 -6.09 12.84
N ILE A 21 2.49 -6.64 12.60
CA ILE A 21 3.71 -5.88 12.31
C ILE A 21 4.00 -6.01 10.82
N GLY A 22 3.98 -4.86 10.13
CA GLY A 22 4.24 -4.74 8.70
C GLY A 22 5.38 -3.78 8.39
N GLY A 23 5.55 -3.46 7.11
CA GLY A 23 6.51 -2.45 6.67
C GLY A 23 6.02 -1.04 7.00
N ALA A 24 6.90 -0.18 7.54
CA ALA A 24 6.53 1.18 7.89
C ALA A 24 6.11 2.04 6.67
N PRO A 25 6.82 2.00 5.52
CA PRO A 25 6.38 2.71 4.32
C PRO A 25 5.00 2.23 3.81
N GLU A 26 4.76 0.92 3.81
CA GLU A 26 3.50 0.28 3.44
C GLU A 26 2.36 0.69 4.39
N GLY A 27 2.66 0.85 5.67
CA GLY A 27 1.75 1.42 6.67
C GLY A 27 1.33 2.85 6.36
N VAL A 28 2.25 3.71 5.88
CA VAL A 28 1.92 5.09 5.47
C VAL A 28 1.04 5.11 4.21
N VAL A 29 1.29 4.22 3.25
CA VAL A 29 0.41 4.05 2.07
C VAL A 29 -0.99 3.60 2.50
N SER A 30 -1.07 2.64 3.43
CA SER A 30 -2.34 2.19 4.03
C SER A 30 -3.07 3.35 4.73
N ALA A 31 -2.38 4.15 5.54
CA ALA A 31 -2.97 5.31 6.22
C ALA A 31 -3.57 6.31 5.22
N ALA A 32 -2.91 6.55 4.08
CA ALA A 32 -3.40 7.46 3.07
C ALA A 32 -4.73 6.98 2.43
N VAL A 33 -4.83 5.69 2.10
CA VAL A 33 -6.06 5.13 1.53
C VAL A 33 -7.17 4.94 2.56
N ILE A 34 -6.85 4.52 3.79
CA ILE A 34 -7.82 4.42 4.90
C ILE A 34 -8.44 5.79 5.20
N ARG A 35 -7.62 6.85 5.25
CA ARG A 35 -8.11 8.22 5.38
C ARG A 35 -9.04 8.62 4.23
N ALA A 36 -8.67 8.28 2.99
CA ALA A 36 -9.49 8.57 1.82
C ALA A 36 -10.84 7.81 1.81
N LEU A 37 -10.90 6.68 2.51
CA LEU A 37 -12.09 5.84 2.69
C LEU A 37 -12.85 6.13 4.00
N ASP A 38 -12.44 7.14 4.77
CA ASP A 38 -13.07 7.53 6.04
C ASP A 38 -13.01 6.45 7.14
N GLY A 39 -11.98 5.60 7.12
CA GLY A 39 -11.69 4.61 8.15
C GLY A 39 -10.76 5.12 9.25
N ASP A 40 -10.28 4.22 10.11
CA ASP A 40 -9.31 4.52 11.18
C ASP A 40 -8.09 3.59 11.13
N MET A 41 -6.94 4.08 11.58
CA MET A 41 -5.69 3.32 11.63
C MET A 41 -4.78 3.87 12.73
N GLN A 42 -4.12 2.94 13.43
CA GLN A 42 -3.00 3.24 14.31
C GLN A 42 -1.74 2.53 13.83
N GLY A 43 -0.60 3.17 14.00
CA GLY A 43 0.73 2.62 13.68
C GLY A 43 1.68 2.78 14.85
N ARG A 44 2.74 1.98 14.87
CA ARG A 44 3.86 2.12 15.81
C ARG A 44 5.14 1.69 15.12
N LEU A 45 6.15 2.56 15.12
CA LEU A 45 7.47 2.21 14.61
C LEU A 45 8.19 1.34 15.65
N LEU A 46 8.66 0.17 15.21
CA LEU A 46 9.45 -0.76 16.02
C LEU A 46 10.80 -0.97 15.33
N ALA A 47 11.89 -0.97 16.10
CA ALA A 47 13.21 -1.22 15.53
C ALA A 47 13.36 -2.71 15.18
N ARG A 48 14.19 -3.03 14.18
CA ARG A 48 14.35 -4.40 13.68
C ARG A 48 14.67 -5.42 14.77
N HIS A 49 15.52 -5.08 15.74
CA HIS A 49 15.89 -6.01 16.82
C HIS A 49 14.76 -6.30 17.81
N ASP A 50 13.79 -5.40 17.94
CA ASP A 50 12.61 -5.61 18.78
C ASP A 50 11.65 -6.63 18.15
N VAL A 51 11.69 -6.80 16.83
CA VAL A 51 10.73 -7.63 16.07
C VAL A 51 11.34 -8.88 15.45
N LYS A 52 12.63 -8.87 15.11
CA LYS A 52 13.37 -10.02 14.51
C LYS A 52 14.35 -10.68 15.48
N GLY A 53 14.41 -10.24 16.73
CA GLY A 53 15.33 -10.73 17.75
C GLY A 53 16.69 -10.03 17.72
N ASN A 54 17.43 -10.16 18.82
CA ASN A 54 18.57 -9.31 19.16
C ASN A 54 19.93 -9.83 18.64
N SER A 55 20.01 -10.27 17.40
CA SER A 55 21.30 -10.59 16.77
C SER A 55 22.13 -9.32 16.54
N GLU A 56 23.44 -9.44 16.38
CA GLU A 56 24.32 -8.30 16.11
C GLU A 56 23.90 -7.54 14.85
N GLU A 57 23.54 -8.25 13.78
CA GLU A 57 23.04 -7.65 12.55
C GLU A 57 21.72 -6.90 12.76
N ASN A 58 20.74 -7.51 13.44
CA ASN A 58 19.45 -6.87 13.69
C ASN A 58 19.58 -5.66 14.61
N ARG A 59 20.48 -5.72 15.61
CA ARG A 59 20.79 -4.60 16.48
C ARG A 59 21.40 -3.47 15.66
N ARG A 60 22.42 -3.75 14.85
CA ARG A 60 23.05 -2.74 13.97
C ARG A 60 22.04 -2.05 13.06
N ILE A 61 21.14 -2.79 12.41
CA ILE A 61 20.09 -2.22 11.55
C ILE A 61 19.08 -1.41 12.38
N GLY A 62 18.63 -1.95 13.52
CA GLY A 62 17.68 -1.26 14.38
C GLY A 62 18.22 0.06 14.95
N GLU A 63 19.49 0.11 15.35
CA GLU A 63 20.14 1.37 15.78
C GLU A 63 20.18 2.41 14.65
N GLN A 64 20.39 1.98 13.39
CA GLN A 64 20.31 2.87 12.22
C GLN A 64 18.89 3.40 12.00
N GLU A 65 17.87 2.55 12.18
CA GLU A 65 16.46 2.94 12.10
C GLU A 65 16.09 3.96 13.19
N LEU A 66 16.53 3.73 14.43
CA LEU A 66 16.32 4.64 15.57
C LEU A 66 17.03 5.99 15.38
N ALA A 67 18.28 5.96 14.91
CA ALA A 67 19.02 7.18 14.58
C ALA A 67 18.32 8.00 13.48
N ARG A 68 17.79 7.33 12.46
CA ARG A 68 17.00 7.97 11.40
C ARG A 68 15.70 8.57 11.94
N CYS A 69 14.98 7.86 12.83
CA CYS A 69 13.79 8.40 13.48
C CYS A 69 14.12 9.69 14.24
N LYS A 70 15.19 9.68 15.06
CA LYS A 70 15.64 10.87 15.80
C LYS A 70 16.02 12.02 14.87
N ALA A 71 16.74 11.76 13.79
CA ALA A 71 17.11 12.77 12.80
C ALA A 71 15.89 13.41 12.10
N MET A 72 14.81 12.64 11.93
CA MET A 72 13.54 13.12 11.36
C MET A 72 12.60 13.74 12.41
N GLY A 73 12.98 13.79 13.68
CA GLY A 73 12.13 14.29 14.77
C GLY A 73 10.95 13.35 15.09
N ILE A 74 11.10 12.05 14.83
CA ILE A 74 10.09 11.02 15.05
C ILE A 74 10.46 10.19 16.27
N GLU A 75 9.51 10.00 17.19
CA GLU A 75 9.67 9.13 18.35
C GLU A 75 9.29 7.69 18.00
N ALA A 76 10.28 6.79 17.93
CA ALA A 76 10.03 5.36 17.76
C ALA A 76 9.31 4.77 18.98
N GLY A 77 8.46 3.77 18.78
CA GLY A 77 7.66 3.15 19.84
C GLY A 77 6.39 3.93 20.23
N LYS A 78 6.27 5.20 19.85
CA LYS A 78 5.06 6.00 20.03
C LYS A 78 3.93 5.53 19.10
N ALA A 79 2.69 5.51 19.62
CA ALA A 79 1.51 5.29 18.79
C ALA A 79 1.28 6.50 17.88
N LEU A 80 1.12 6.23 16.60
CA LEU A 80 0.81 7.20 15.55
C LEU A 80 -0.66 6.99 15.16
N CYS A 81 -1.47 8.03 15.32
CA CYS A 81 -2.84 8.03 14.84
C CYS A 81 -2.87 8.25 13.31
N LEU A 82 -4.01 8.00 12.67
CA LEU A 82 -4.20 8.18 11.24
C LEU A 82 -3.70 9.55 10.73
N GLY A 83 -4.02 10.62 11.48
CA GLY A 83 -3.63 11.99 11.16
C GLY A 83 -2.12 12.26 11.23
N ASP A 84 -1.36 11.48 11.99
CA ASP A 84 0.11 11.61 12.08
C ASP A 84 0.79 11.09 10.81
N MET A 85 0.19 10.06 10.18
CA MET A 85 0.70 9.36 9.00
C MET A 85 0.17 9.95 7.68
N ALA A 86 -1.13 10.26 7.61
CA ALA A 86 -1.77 10.87 6.45
C ALA A 86 -2.47 12.17 6.88
N ARG A 87 -1.84 13.31 6.58
CA ARG A 87 -2.18 14.62 7.18
C ARG A 87 -3.27 15.41 6.46
N SER A 88 -3.72 14.97 5.29
CA SER A 88 -4.74 15.68 4.51
C SER A 88 -5.63 14.73 3.72
N ASP A 89 -6.83 15.18 3.37
CA ASP A 89 -7.78 14.42 2.53
C ASP A 89 -7.48 14.56 1.02
N ASN A 90 -6.50 15.38 0.67
CA ASN A 90 -6.04 15.57 -0.70
C ASN A 90 -5.13 14.41 -1.13
N VAL A 91 -5.67 13.19 -1.08
CA VAL A 91 -5.00 11.94 -1.43
C VAL A 91 -5.63 11.36 -2.69
N ILE A 92 -4.77 10.89 -3.60
CA ILE A 92 -5.16 10.01 -4.70
C ILE A 92 -4.39 8.72 -4.51
N PHE A 93 -5.13 7.61 -4.42
CA PHE A 93 -4.56 6.27 -4.34
C PHE A 93 -4.90 5.51 -5.62
N SER A 94 -3.92 4.81 -6.18
CA SER A 94 -4.09 3.96 -7.36
C SER A 94 -3.35 2.65 -7.16
N ALA A 95 -4.04 1.53 -7.36
CA ALA A 95 -3.45 0.20 -7.31
C ALA A 95 -3.96 -0.64 -8.49
N THR A 96 -3.05 -1.33 -9.17
CA THR A 96 -3.37 -2.25 -10.27
C THR A 96 -2.94 -3.66 -9.87
N GLY A 97 -3.83 -4.65 -10.02
CA GLY A 97 -3.54 -6.03 -9.66
C GLY A 97 -2.51 -6.65 -10.60
N ILE A 98 -1.44 -7.22 -10.05
CA ILE A 98 -0.44 -7.98 -10.82
C ILE A 98 -0.91 -9.42 -10.97
N THR A 99 -1.12 -10.10 -9.85
CA THR A 99 -1.77 -11.41 -9.74
C THR A 99 -3.16 -11.26 -9.15
N LYS A 100 -4.05 -12.21 -9.40
CA LYS A 100 -5.38 -12.23 -8.79
C LYS A 100 -5.26 -12.22 -7.26
N GLY A 101 -5.96 -11.31 -6.62
CA GLY A 101 -6.11 -11.25 -5.17
C GLY A 101 -7.51 -10.81 -4.78
N ASP A 102 -7.78 -10.73 -3.49
CA ASP A 102 -9.13 -10.47 -2.97
C ASP A 102 -9.66 -9.06 -3.34
N LEU A 103 -8.74 -8.10 -3.52
CA LEU A 103 -9.11 -6.72 -3.87
C LEU A 103 -9.24 -6.50 -5.38
N LEU A 104 -8.35 -7.10 -6.19
CA LEU A 104 -8.18 -6.80 -7.61
C LEU A 104 -7.89 -8.07 -8.42
N GLU A 105 -8.46 -8.12 -9.62
CA GLU A 105 -8.07 -9.08 -10.64
C GLU A 105 -6.62 -8.85 -11.10
N GLY A 106 -5.94 -9.96 -11.41
CA GLY A 106 -4.58 -9.93 -11.92
C GLY A 106 -4.53 -9.57 -13.41
N ILE A 107 -3.33 -9.28 -13.89
CA ILE A 107 -3.08 -9.11 -15.32
C ILE A 107 -3.33 -10.44 -16.03
N SER A 108 -4.12 -10.43 -17.09
CA SER A 108 -4.25 -11.56 -18.01
C SER A 108 -3.82 -11.18 -19.41
N ARG A 109 -3.26 -12.13 -20.17
CA ARG A 109 -2.82 -11.94 -21.56
C ARG A 109 -3.36 -13.05 -22.44
N LYS A 110 -3.92 -12.68 -23.60
CA LYS A 110 -4.32 -13.59 -24.68
C LYS A 110 -3.81 -13.04 -26.01
N GLY A 111 -2.75 -13.63 -26.54
CA GLY A 111 -2.06 -13.10 -27.72
C GLY A 111 -1.53 -11.69 -27.48
N HIS A 112 -1.91 -10.74 -28.34
CA HIS A 112 -1.55 -9.33 -28.25
C HIS A 112 -2.53 -8.48 -27.42
N ILE A 113 -3.41 -9.11 -26.63
CA ILE A 113 -4.35 -8.40 -25.77
C ILE A 113 -4.01 -8.71 -24.31
N ALA A 114 -3.83 -7.67 -23.50
CA ALA A 114 -3.75 -7.78 -22.04
C ALA A 114 -4.93 -7.08 -21.36
N THR A 115 -5.32 -7.55 -20.18
CA THR A 115 -6.33 -6.88 -19.34
C THR A 115 -5.77 -6.58 -17.97
N THR A 116 -6.26 -5.50 -17.36
CA THR A 116 -5.88 -5.04 -16.02
C THR A 116 -7.11 -4.55 -15.27
N GLU A 117 -7.13 -4.73 -13.95
CA GLU A 117 -8.06 -4.02 -13.07
C GLU A 117 -7.28 -3.06 -12.15
N THR A 118 -7.75 -1.82 -12.09
CA THR A 118 -7.19 -0.76 -11.24
C THR A 118 -8.23 -0.21 -10.28
N LEU A 119 -7.90 -0.14 -8.99
CA LEU A 119 -8.64 0.60 -7.98
C LEU A 119 -8.08 2.02 -7.87
N LEU A 120 -8.90 3.02 -8.16
CA LEU A 120 -8.55 4.44 -8.07
C LEU A 120 -9.47 5.14 -7.06
N ILE A 121 -8.88 5.67 -5.99
CA ILE A 121 -9.58 6.33 -4.89
C ILE A 121 -9.13 7.78 -4.80
N ARG A 122 -10.08 8.69 -4.58
CA ARG A 122 -9.81 10.12 -4.33
C ARG A 122 -10.44 10.55 -3.01
N GLY A 123 -9.62 10.95 -2.03
CA GLY A 123 -10.11 11.35 -0.70
C GLY A 123 -11.07 12.53 -0.75
N LYS A 124 -10.69 13.60 -1.47
CA LYS A 124 -11.52 14.82 -1.60
C LYS A 124 -12.92 14.58 -2.16
N SER A 125 -13.07 13.67 -3.12
CA SER A 125 -14.39 13.37 -3.73
C SER A 125 -15.03 12.11 -3.19
N ARG A 126 -14.35 11.39 -2.28
CA ARG A 126 -14.70 10.06 -1.78
C ARG A 126 -15.12 9.08 -2.89
N THR A 127 -14.57 9.25 -4.09
CA THR A 127 -14.93 8.41 -5.23
C THR A 127 -14.00 7.23 -5.31
N ILE A 128 -14.60 6.04 -5.34
CA ILE A 128 -13.92 4.77 -5.58
C ILE A 128 -14.24 4.38 -7.03
N ARG A 129 -13.20 4.09 -7.82
CA ARG A 129 -13.34 3.60 -9.20
C ARG A 129 -12.62 2.27 -9.34
N ARG A 130 -13.33 1.26 -9.82
CA ARG A 130 -12.72 0.07 -10.43
C ARG A 130 -12.64 0.30 -11.93
N ILE A 131 -11.43 0.28 -12.48
CA ILE A 131 -11.15 0.56 -13.89
C ILE A 131 -10.66 -0.75 -14.52
N GLN A 132 -11.52 -1.37 -15.32
CA GLN A 132 -11.16 -2.49 -16.15
C GLN A 132 -10.68 -1.97 -17.51
N SER A 133 -9.52 -2.43 -17.96
CA SER A 133 -8.91 -1.96 -19.21
C SER A 133 -8.46 -3.11 -20.09
N ILE A 134 -8.59 -2.92 -21.40
CA ILE A 134 -8.10 -3.82 -22.44
C ILE A 134 -6.97 -3.08 -23.18
N HIS A 135 -5.80 -3.70 -23.25
CA HIS A 135 -4.59 -3.15 -23.84
C HIS A 135 -4.21 -3.95 -25.08
N TYR A 136 -4.20 -3.30 -26.24
CA TYR A 136 -3.63 -3.83 -27.48
C TYR A 136 -2.10 -3.63 -27.45
N LEU A 137 -1.36 -4.72 -27.26
CA LEU A 137 0.09 -4.72 -27.04
C LEU A 137 0.87 -4.40 -28.31
N ASP A 138 0.35 -4.85 -29.46
CA ASP A 138 0.87 -4.60 -30.81
C ASP A 138 0.76 -3.12 -31.25
N ARG A 139 0.01 -2.31 -30.51
CA ARG A 139 -0.15 -0.87 -30.75
C ARG A 139 0.58 0.01 -29.73
N LYS A 140 1.37 -0.59 -28.83
CA LYS A 140 2.19 0.17 -27.88
C LYS A 140 3.42 0.73 -28.57
N ASP A 141 4.09 1.66 -27.90
CA ASP A 141 5.34 2.24 -28.38
C ASP A 141 6.35 1.12 -28.73
N PRO A 142 7.05 1.19 -29.89
CA PRO A 142 8.02 0.18 -30.31
C PRO A 142 9.06 -0.17 -29.24
N ASP A 143 9.51 0.80 -28.46
CA ASP A 143 10.51 0.57 -27.40
C ASP A 143 9.92 -0.30 -26.27
N VAL A 144 8.62 -0.17 -26.00
CA VAL A 144 7.93 -1.02 -25.03
C VAL A 144 7.65 -2.40 -25.60
N GLN A 145 7.31 -2.49 -26.90
CA GLN A 145 7.00 -3.76 -27.56
C GLN A 145 8.11 -4.80 -27.40
N ALA A 146 9.39 -4.38 -27.44
CA ALA A 146 10.54 -5.26 -27.23
C ALA A 146 10.55 -6.01 -25.88
N HIS A 147 9.79 -5.54 -24.90
CA HIS A 147 9.70 -6.12 -23.56
C HIS A 147 8.39 -6.86 -23.29
N ILE A 148 7.34 -6.60 -24.06
CA ILE A 148 5.97 -7.08 -23.76
C ILE A 148 5.38 -8.00 -24.83
N LEU A 149 5.94 -8.03 -26.03
CA LEU A 149 5.54 -8.96 -27.10
C LEU A 149 6.33 -10.25 -27.00
#